data_AF-A0A8E7EHA1-F1
#
_entry.id   AF-A0A8E7EHA1-F1
#
_cell.length_a   1.000
_cell.length_b   1.000
_cell.length_c   1.000
_cell.angle_alpha   90.00
_cell.angle_beta   90.00
_cell.angle_gamma   90.00
#
_symmetry.space_group_name_H-M   'P 1'
#
loop_
_entity.id
_entity.type
_entity.pdbx_description
1 polymer ?
#
loop_
_entity_poly.entity_id
_entity_poly.type
_entity_poly.pdbx_seq_one_letter_code
_entity_poly.pdbx_strand_id
1 'polypeptide(L)' 'MGESYCYAKQLTDTTITVPVPNHPEVRIGTLQSIIRQSGIPRSEFE' A
#
# COMPACT_ATOMS: atom_id res chain seq x y z
N MET A 1 1.54 18.84 -8.76
CA MET A 1 0.64 17.72 -8.36
C MET A 1 1.30 16.46 -8.85
N GLY A 2 1.89 15.65 -7.96
CA GLY A 2 2.57 14.41 -8.33
C GLY A 2 1.58 13.27 -8.47
N GLU A 3 1.75 12.46 -9.51
CA GLU A 3 0.90 11.33 -9.82
C GLU A 3 0.99 10.28 -8.69
N SER A 4 -0.15 9.72 -8.28
CA SER A 4 -0.23 8.68 -7.24
C SER A 4 -0.87 7.44 -7.84
N TYR A 5 -0.35 6.26 -7.53
CA TYR A 5 -0.92 4.99 -8.00
C TYR A 5 -1.71 4.33 -6.88
N CYS A 6 -2.80 3.65 -7.22
CA CYS A 6 -3.63 2.93 -6.25
C CYS A 6 -3.29 1.44 -6.31
N TYR A 7 -2.98 0.85 -5.15
CA TYR A 7 -2.88 -0.60 -5.01
C TYR A 7 -4.22 -1.14 -4.49
N ALA A 8 -4.68 -2.25 -5.05
CA ALA A 8 -5.91 -2.93 -4.62
C ALA A 8 -5.66 -4.44 -4.48
N LYS A 9 -6.08 -5.01 -3.35
CA LYS A 9 -6.10 -6.47 -3.14
C LYS A 9 -7.53 -6.93 -2.85
N GLN A 10 -7.95 -7.99 -3.52
CA GLN A 10 -9.24 -8.65 -3.30
C GLN A 10 -9.07 -9.72 -2.22
N LEU A 11 -9.82 -9.58 -1.14
CA LEU A 11 -10.10 -10.62 -0.16
C LEU A 11 -11.41 -11.30 -0.55
N THR A 12 -11.66 -12.52 -0.05
CA THR A 12 -12.80 -13.37 -0.45
C THR A 12 -14.15 -12.65 -0.44
N ASP A 13 -14.30 -11.59 0.38
CA ASP A 13 -15.56 -10.85 0.56
C ASP A 13 -15.40 -9.31 0.52
N THR A 14 -14.19 -8.78 0.29
CA THR A 14 -13.96 -7.32 0.30
C THR A 14 -12.72 -6.90 -0.48
N THR A 15 -12.67 -5.65 -0.92
CA THR A 15 -11.51 -5.08 -1.63
C THR A 15 -10.94 -3.93 -0.82
N ILE A 16 -9.65 -3.98 -0.54
CA ILE A 16 -8.93 -2.90 0.15
C ILE A 16 -8.11 -2.13 -0.88
N THR A 17 -8.36 -0.83 -0.98
CA THR A 17 -7.63 0.09 -1.86
C THR A 17 -6.79 1.04 -1.02
N VAL A 18 -5.47 1.06 -1.27
CA VAL A 18 -4.53 1.93 -0.55
C VAL A 18 -3.78 2.81 -1.55
N PRO A 19 -3.69 4.13 -1.31
CA PRO A 19 -2.87 5.00 -2.14
C PRO A 19 -1.39 4.72 -1.91
N VAL A 20 -0.65 4.51 -3.00
CA VAL A 20 0.79 4.27 -3.00
C VAL A 20 1.47 5.42 -3.76
N PRO A 21 2.42 6.13 -3.13
CA PRO A 21 3.12 7.22 -3.78
C PRO A 21 4.00 6.69 -4.92
N ASN A 22 3.96 7.39 -6.06
CA ASN A 22 4.81 7.09 -7.20
C ASN A 22 6.17 7.78 -7.06
N HIS A 23 7.07 7.18 -6.29
CA HIS A 23 8.44 7.64 -6.19
C HIS A 23 9.39 6.44 -6.04
N PRO A 24 10.65 6.56 -6.50
CA PRO A 24 11.59 5.44 -6.50
C PRO A 24 11.96 4.95 -5.10
N GLU A 25 11.81 5.77 -4.05
CA GLU A 25 12.10 5.38 -2.68
C GLU A 25 10.97 5.74 -1.73
N VAL A 26 10.38 4.73 -1.09
CA VAL A 26 9.37 4.91 -0.05
C VAL A 26 10.03 5.03 1.31
N ARG A 27 9.85 6.17 1.97
CA ARG A 27 10.29 6.35 3.36
C ARG A 27 9.67 5.29 4.26
N ILE A 28 10.43 4.78 5.23
CA ILE A 28 9.99 3.67 6.10
C ILE A 28 8.65 3.94 6.81
N GLY A 29 8.40 5.17 7.27
CA GLY A 29 7.13 5.54 7.91
C GLY A 29 5.94 5.50 6.94
N THR A 30 6.16 5.87 5.68
CA THR A 30 5.15 5.79 4.63
C THR A 30 4.87 4.33 4.27
N LEU A 31 5.91 3.52 4.13
CA LEU A 31 5.78 2.08 3.88
C LEU A 31 5.02 1.38 5.03
N GLN A 32 5.37 1.66 6.28
CA GLN A 32 4.65 1.13 7.45
C GLN A 32 3.18 1.55 7.47
N SER A 33 2.87 2.80 7.10
CA SER A 33 1.50 3.28 7.01
C SER A 33 0.70 2.53 5.92
N ILE A 34 1.31 2.26 4.76
CA ILE A 34 0.71 1.49 3.66
C ILE A 34 0.43 0.06 4.11
N ILE A 35 1.41 -0.61 4.73
CA ILE A 35 1.25 -1.98 5.26
C ILE A 35 0.08 -2.03 6.25
N ARG A 36 0.03 -1.10 7.21
CA ARG A 36 -1.06 -1.02 8.20
C ARG A 36 -2.42 -0.79 7.55
N GLN A 37 -2.51 0.10 6.56
CA GLN A 37 -3.76 0.42 5.86
C GLN A 37 -4.23 -0.71 4.95
N SER A 38 -3.30 -1.48 4.39
CA SER A 38 -3.61 -2.60 3.50
C SER A 38 -4.23 -3.80 4.23
N GLY A 39 -4.03 -3.91 5.55
CA GLY A 39 -4.42 -5.09 6.31
C GLY A 39 -3.65 -6.36 5.93
N ILE A 40 -2.59 -6.24 5.12
CA ILE A 40 -1.75 -7.34 4.65
C ILE A 40 -0.55 -7.48 5.61
N PRO A 41 -0.14 -8.72 5.96
CA PRO A 41 1.06 -8.94 6.75
C PRO A 41 2.30 -8.33 6.10
N ARG A 42 3.22 -7.79 6.90
CA ARG A 42 4.49 -7.22 6.43
C ARG A 42 5.32 -8.20 5.59
N SER A 43 5.19 -9.51 5.83
CA SER A 43 5.88 -10.56 5.08
C SER A 43 5.50 -10.62 3.60
N GLU A 44 4.36 -10.05 3.20
CA GLU A 44 3.94 -10.03 1.79
C GLU A 44 4.51 -8.83 1.01
N PHE A 45 5.30 -7.97 1.67
CA PHE A 45 5.92 -6.77 1.08
C PHE A 45 7.43 -6.92 0.88
N GLU A 46 7.90 -8.15 0.60
CA GLU A 46 9.32 -8.46 0.33
C GLU A 46 9.89 -7.75 -0.91
#